data_AF-A0A1S8T313-F1
#
_entry.id   AF-A0A1S8T313-F1
#
_cell.length_a   1.000
_cell.length_b   1.000
_cell.length_c   1.000
_cell.angle_alpha   90.00
_cell.angle_beta   90.00
_cell.angle_gamma   90.00
#
_symmetry.space_group_name_H-M   'P 1'
#
loop_
_entity.id
_entity.type
_entity.pdbx_description
1 polymer ?
#
loop_
_entity_poly.entity_id
_entity_poly.type
_entity_poly.pdbx_seq_one_letter_code
_entity_poly.pdbx_strand_id
1 'polypeptide(L)' 'MGDNDKVADLNKVKNCKSVMPSDSEFKEIKGGNHGGFGDYGHQKGDGEASITNEQQMSTTSEEIIKLLDRLTQT' A
#
# COMPACT_ATOMS: atom_id res chain seq x y z
N MET A 1 0.32 -1.34 -0.85
CA MET A 1 -0.73 -2.18 -0.20
C MET A 1 -0.09 -3.25 0.63
N GLY A 2 -0.78 -3.72 1.66
CA GLY A 2 -0.29 -4.77 2.55
C GLY A 2 -0.22 -6.13 1.84
N ASP A 3 0.75 -6.97 2.22
CA ASP A 3 0.83 -8.35 1.72
C ASP A 3 -0.18 -9.31 2.37
N ASN A 4 -0.77 -8.91 3.50
CA ASN A 4 -1.91 -9.57 4.14
C ASN A 4 -3.26 -8.93 3.77
N ASP A 5 -3.30 -8.03 2.79
CA ASP A 5 -4.57 -7.50 2.27
C ASP A 5 -5.37 -8.63 1.60
N LYS A 6 -6.54 -8.94 2.15
CA LYS A 6 -7.47 -9.95 1.61
C LYS A 6 -8.79 -9.36 1.12
N VAL A 7 -8.93 -8.04 1.20
CA VAL A 7 -10.12 -7.32 0.72
C VAL A 7 -9.90 -6.88 -0.72
N ALA A 8 -8.71 -6.36 -1.03
CA ALA A 8 -8.33 -6.02 -2.40
C ALA A 8 -7.96 -7.28 -3.20
N ASP A 9 -8.39 -7.30 -4.46
CA ASP A 9 -7.95 -8.33 -5.40
C ASP A 9 -6.51 -8.02 -5.88
N LEU A 10 -5.52 -8.60 -5.20
CA LEU A 10 -4.10 -8.40 -5.50
C LEU A 10 -3.73 -8.84 -6.93
N ASN A 11 -4.47 -9.75 -7.56
CA ASN A 11 -4.22 -10.12 -8.96
C ASN A 11 -4.61 -8.98 -9.89
N LYS A 12 -5.76 -8.34 -9.66
CA LYS A 12 -6.14 -7.13 -10.42
C LYS A 12 -5.11 -6.04 -10.26
N VAL A 13 -4.62 -5.78 -9.06
CA VAL A 13 -3.58 -4.77 -8.82
C VAL A 13 -2.31 -5.09 -9.61
N LYS A 14 -1.83 -6.34 -9.55
CA LYS A 14 -0.64 -6.76 -10.28
C LYS A 14 -0.82 -6.62 -11.79
N ASN A 15 -2.00 -6.91 -12.32
CA ASN A 15 -2.31 -6.81 -13.74
C ASN A 15 -2.43 -5.35 -14.23
N CYS A 16 -2.83 -4.42 -13.35
CA CYS A 16 -2.90 -2.99 -13.68
C CYS A 16 -1.53 -2.39 -14.06
N LYS A 17 -0.41 -3.02 -13.68
CA LYS A 17 0.94 -2.58 -14.10
C LYS A 17 1.05 -2.32 -15.61
N SER A 18 0.32 -3.10 -16.42
CA SER A 18 0.33 -2.99 -17.88
C SER A 18 -0.30 -1.71 -18.43
N VAL A 19 -1.14 -1.03 -17.65
CA VAL A 19 -1.87 0.19 -18.07
C VAL A 19 -1.42 1.44 -17.31
N MET A 20 -0.41 1.32 -16.45
CA MET A 20 0.13 2.46 -15.69
C MET A 20 1.23 3.20 -16.48
N PRO A 21 1.44 4.50 -16.20
CA PRO A 21 2.62 5.22 -16.68
C PRO A 21 3.93 4.49 -16.39
N SER A 22 4.92 4.62 -17.27
CA SER A 22 6.20 3.89 -17.17
C SER A 22 7.03 4.21 -15.93
N ASP A 23 6.80 5.37 -15.33
CA ASP A 23 7.44 5.86 -14.10
C ASP A 23 6.65 5.52 -12.82
N SER A 24 5.56 4.75 -12.94
CA SER A 24 4.78 4.30 -11.80
C SER A 24 5.55 3.28 -10.96
N GLU A 25 5.46 3.43 -9.63
CA GLU A 25 6.03 2.47 -8.69
C GLU A 25 4.95 1.74 -7.89
N PHE A 26 5.20 0.46 -7.62
CA PHE A 26 4.32 -0.39 -6.83
C PHE A 26 5.06 -0.80 -5.56
N LYS A 27 4.61 -0.28 -4.41
CA LYS A 27 5.17 -0.58 -3.09
C LYS A 27 4.25 -1.51 -2.30
N GLU A 28 4.79 -2.64 -1.89
CA GLU A 28 4.13 -3.61 -1.01
C GLU A 28 4.63 -3.39 0.43
N ILE A 29 3.71 -3.31 1.39
CA ILE A 29 4.02 -3.12 2.80
C ILE A 29 3.98 -4.49 3.46
N LYS A 30 5.16 -5.04 3.79
CA LYS A 30 5.28 -6.35 4.42
C LYS A 30 4.64 -6.36 5.81
N GLY A 31 3.80 -7.35 6.06
CA GLY A 31 3.01 -7.49 7.28
C GLY A 31 1.75 -6.62 7.32
N GLY A 32 1.53 -5.70 6.38
CA GLY A 32 0.36 -4.84 6.38
C GLY A 32 -0.91 -5.54 5.88
N ASN A 33 -2.08 -5.04 6.25
CA ASN A 33 -3.38 -5.52 5.74
C ASN A 33 -4.15 -4.41 5.00
N HIS A 34 -5.41 -4.64 4.63
CA HIS A 34 -6.23 -3.62 3.97
C HIS A 34 -6.58 -2.46 4.90
N GLY A 35 -7.10 -2.78 6.09
CA GLY A 35 -7.62 -1.80 7.03
C GLY A 35 -6.58 -0.81 7.51
N GLY A 36 -5.33 -1.26 7.72
CA GLY A 36 -4.22 -0.43 8.16
C GLY A 36 -3.70 0.57 7.12
N PHE A 37 -4.12 0.49 5.86
CA PHE A 37 -3.68 1.46 4.84
C PHE A 37 -4.23 2.86 5.10
N GLY A 38 -5.50 2.95 5.48
CA GLY A 38 -6.19 4.22 5.72
C GLY A 38 -6.71 4.39 7.14
N ASP A 39 -6.17 3.63 8.10
CA ASP A 39 -6.64 3.58 9.48
C ASP A 39 -8.16 3.32 9.60
N TYR A 40 -8.66 2.38 8.79
CA TYR A 40 -10.08 2.02 8.78
C TYR A 40 -10.47 1.09 9.92
N GLY A 41 -9.49 0.61 10.70
CA GLY A 41 -9.64 -0.54 11.58
C GLY A 41 -9.75 -1.85 10.81
N HIS A 42 -9.88 -2.97 11.54
CA HIS A 42 -10.01 -4.29 10.93
C HIS A 42 -11.34 -4.42 10.17
N GLN A 43 -11.27 -4.92 8.93
CA GLN A 43 -12.43 -5.11 8.06
C GLN A 43 -12.79 -6.59 7.92
N LYS A 44 -14.09 -6.89 7.78
CA LYS A 44 -14.56 -8.26 7.57
C LYS A 44 -13.94 -8.85 6.30
N GLY A 45 -13.23 -9.97 6.45
CA GLY A 45 -12.60 -10.68 5.35
C GLY A 45 -11.19 -10.20 5.00
N ASP A 46 -10.67 -9.22 5.72
CA ASP A 46 -9.27 -8.81 5.62
C ASP A 46 -8.34 -9.86 6.26
N GLY A 47 -7.04 -9.76 5.98
CA GLY A 47 -6.03 -10.48 6.73
C GLY A 47 -5.66 -9.78 8.04
N GLU A 48 -5.03 -10.54 8.91
CA GLU A 48 -4.40 -10.01 10.12
C GLU A 48 -3.07 -9.37 9.75
N ALA A 49 -2.86 -8.12 10.20
CA ALA A 49 -1.57 -7.48 10.06
C ALA A 49 -0.58 -8.08 11.07
N SER A 50 0.69 -8.22 10.66
CA SER A 50 1.80 -8.60 11.54
C SER A 50 2.63 -7.39 12.00
N ILE A 51 2.28 -6.20 11.52
CA ILE A 51 2.83 -4.90 11.95
C ILE A 51 1.71 -4.07 12.60
N THR A 52 2.09 -3.06 13.37
CA THR A 52 1.11 -2.12 13.93
C THR A 52 0.56 -1.22 12.82
N ASN A 53 -0.65 -0.70 13.04
CA ASN A 53 -1.25 0.28 12.16
C ASN A 53 -0.36 1.53 12.00
N GLU A 54 0.26 1.98 13.09
CA GLU A 54 1.24 3.08 13.06
C GLU A 54 2.43 2.79 12.14
N GLN A 55 2.99 1.58 12.18
CA GLN A 55 4.07 1.17 11.28
C GLN A 55 3.62 1.18 9.81
N GLN A 56 2.40 0.70 9.53
CA GLN A 56 1.85 0.68 8.17
C GLN A 56 1.59 2.11 7.65
N MET A 57 1.02 2.99 8.49
CA MET A 57 0.79 4.40 8.17
C MET A 57 2.10 5.18 7.97
N SER A 58 3.10 4.95 8.81
CA SER A 58 4.42 5.58 8.67
C SER A 58 5.06 5.18 7.34
N THR A 59 5.08 3.88 7.04
CA THR A 59 5.61 3.38 5.76
C THR A 59 4.86 3.99 4.58
N THR A 60 3.53 4.07 4.66
CA THR A 60 2.70 4.68 3.61
C THR A 60 3.05 6.16 3.41
N SER A 61 3.18 6.91 4.51
CA SER A 61 3.52 8.34 4.49
C SER A 61 4.91 8.59 3.89
N GLU A 62 5.89 7.77 4.27
CA GLU A 62 7.25 7.84 3.73
C GLU A 62 7.29 7.64 2.21
N GLU A 63 6.56 6.65 1.68
CA GLU A 63 6.51 6.41 0.23
C GLU A 63 5.78 7.53 -0.53
N ILE A 64 4.76 8.14 0.08
CA ILE A 64 4.09 9.32 -0.50
C ILE A 64 5.05 10.52 -0.52
N ILE A 65 5.79 10.77 0.56
CA ILE A 65 6.80 11.84 0.61
C ILE A 65 7.87 11.63 -0.46
N LYS A 66 8.42 10.41 -0.58
CA LYS A 66 9.40 10.06 -1.64
C LYS A 66 8.85 10.33 -3.05
N LEU A 67 7.57 10.02 -3.29
CA LEU A 67 6.92 10.34 -4.56
C LEU A 67 6.88 11.85 -4.81
N LEU A 68 6.46 12.64 -3.82
CA LEU A 68 6.36 14.10 -3.92
C LEU A 68 7.73 14.76 -4.11
N ASP A 69 8.76 14.31 -3.38
CA ASP A 69 10.13 14.80 -3.54
C ASP A 69 10.64 14.56 -4.96
N ARG A 70 10.33 13.39 -5.52
CA ARG A 70 10.76 13.04 -6.88
C ARG A 70 10.04 13.85 -7.96
N LEU A 71 8.79 14.27 -7.71
CA LEU A 71 8.02 15.14 -8.60
C LEU A 71 8.46 16.61 -8.52
N THR A 72 9.05 17.03 -7.41
CA THR A 72 9.45 18.43 -7.17
C THR A 72 10.92 18.72 -7.47
N GLN A 73 11.75 17.69 -7.69
CA GLN A 73 13.16 17.81 -8.07
C GLN A 73 13.39 18.10 -9.57
N THR A 74 12.42 18.72 -10.25
CA THR A 74 12.53 19.21 -11.64
C THR A 74 13.16 20.59 -11.73
#